data_AF-X1BV80-F1
#
_entry.id   AF-X1BV80-F1
#
_cell.length_a   1.000
_cell.length_b   1.000
_cell.length_c   1.000
_cell.angle_alpha   90.00
_cell.angle_beta   90.00
_cell.angle_gamma   90.00
#
_symmetry.space_group_name_H-M   'P 1'
#
loop_
_entity.id
_entity.type
_entity.pdbx_description
1 polymer ?
#
loop_
_entity_poly.entity_id
_entity_poly.type
_entity_poly.pdbx_seq_one_letter_code
_entity_poly.pdbx_strand_id
1 'polypeptide(L)'
;MNDFKDKIEKFLEAVEIVTNSFINRIKEKNSSVHIYTHLDADGLSSGAILGKALFREKIPFQITVLRQLEKEEIIKISKKVKEFNNFI
;
A
#
# COMPACT_ATOMS: atom_id res chain seq x y z
N MET A 1 13.50 21.99 20.30
CA MET A 1 13.37 22.11 18.83
C MET A 1 14.09 20.99 18.07
N ASN A 2 15.22 20.46 18.56
CA ASN A 2 15.93 19.34 17.92
C ASN A 2 15.18 17.99 17.96
N ASP A 3 14.52 17.63 19.07
CA ASP A 3 13.85 16.32 19.21
C ASP A 3 12.75 16.04 18.16
N PHE A 4 11.96 17.07 17.80
CA PHE A 4 10.92 16.92 16.79
C PHE A 4 11.51 16.73 15.39
N LYS A 5 12.59 17.46 15.08
CA LYS A 5 13.29 17.35 13.81
C LYS A 5 13.94 15.97 13.67
N ASP A 6 14.59 15.48 14.71
CA ASP A 6 15.20 14.14 14.73
C ASP A 6 14.16 13.03 14.54
N LYS A 7 12.94 13.19 15.09
CA LYS A 7 11.83 12.24 14.87
C LYS A 7 11.34 12.23 13.43
N ILE A 8 11.24 13.40 12.80
CA ILE A 8 10.86 13.50 11.38
C ILE A 8 11.92 12.85 10.50
N GLU A 9 13.20 13.12 10.75
CA GLU A 9 14.29 12.54 9.97
C GLU A 9 14.28 11.01 10.05
N LYS A 10 14.14 10.45 11.25
CA LYS A 10 14.01 9.00 11.44
C LYS A 10 12.77 8.41 10.76
N PHE A 11 11.65 9.14 10.78
CA PHE A 11 10.44 8.72 10.09
C PHE A 11 10.65 8.66 8.57
N LEU A 12 11.25 9.71 7.99
CA LEU A 12 11.52 9.78 6.56
C LEU A 12 12.51 8.69 6.11
N GLU A 13 13.55 8.43 6.91
CA GLU A 13 14.49 7.35 6.66
C GLU A 13 13.78 5.98 6.64
N ALA A 14 12.90 5.72 7.61
CA ALA A 14 12.12 4.48 7.64
C ALA A 14 11.18 4.35 6.43
N VAL A 15 10.53 5.44 6.02
CA VAL A 15 9.66 5.46 4.83
C VAL A 15 10.47 5.18 3.56
N GLU A 16 11.66 5.74 3.42
CA GLU A 16 12.54 5.50 2.28
C GLU A 16 12.96 4.04 2.18
N ILE A 17 13.40 3.44 3.30
CA ILE A 17 13.80 2.03 3.37
C ILE A 17 12.65 1.12 2.92
N VAL A 18 11.45 1.35 3.46
CA VAL A 18 10.27 0.54 3.13
C VAL A 18 9.85 0.72 1.67
N THR A 19 9.88 1.95 1.16
CA THR A 19 9.53 2.26 -0.23
C THR A 19 10.46 1.56 -1.22
N ASN A 20 11.77 1.62 -0.97
CA ASN A 20 12.77 0.96 -1.81
C ASN A 20 12.60 -0.56 -1.80
N SER A 21 12.41 -1.16 -0.62
CA SER A 21 12.17 -2.61 -0.49
C SER A 21 10.89 -3.04 -1.22
N PHE A 22 9.81 -2.28 -1.08
CA PHE A 22 8.53 -2.53 -1.74
C PHE A 22 8.65 -2.49 -3.26
N ILE A 23 9.24 -1.43 -3.82
CA ILE A 23 9.42 -1.27 -5.27
C ILE A 23 10.28 -2.39 -5.86
N ASN A 24 11.39 -2.73 -5.19
CA ASN A 24 12.27 -3.81 -5.65
C ASN A 24 11.52 -5.14 -5.70
N ARG A 25 10.78 -5.48 -4.64
CA ARG A 25 10.00 -6.71 -4.57
C ARG A 25 8.90 -6.80 -5.62
N ILE A 26 8.24 -5.69 -5.94
CA ILE A 26 7.24 -5.63 -7.01
C ILE A 26 7.89 -5.93 -8.36
N LYS A 27 9.01 -5.28 -8.66
CA LYS A 27 9.73 -5.45 -9.93
C LYS A 27 10.27 -6.87 -10.08
N GLU A 28 10.86 -7.43 -9.03
CA GLU A 28 11.37 -8.82 -9.01
C GLU A 28 10.28 -9.85 -9.28
N LYS A 29 9.10 -9.67 -8.68
CA LYS A 29 7.99 -10.62 -8.82
C LYS A 29 7.08 -10.34 -10.01
N ASN A 30 7.31 -9.26 -10.75
CA ASN A 30 6.41 -8.75 -11.79
C ASN A 30 4.93 -8.76 -11.33
N SER A 31 4.70 -8.38 -10.08
CA SER A 31 3.41 -8.49 -9.41
C SER A 31 2.65 -7.18 -9.49
N SER A 32 1.33 -7.27 -9.36
CA SER A 32 0.44 -6.12 -9.19
C SER A 32 0.21 -5.82 -7.70
N VAL A 33 -0.24 -4.61 -7.39
CA VAL A 33 -0.51 -4.17 -6.01
C VAL A 33 -2.00 -4.10 -5.75
N HIS A 34 -2.49 -4.72 -4.67
CA HIS A 34 -3.88 -4.57 -4.25
C HIS A 34 -4.00 -3.66 -3.03
N ILE A 35 -4.48 -2.44 -3.24
CA ILE A 35 -4.71 -1.44 -2.19
C ILE A 35 -6.09 -1.65 -1.59
N TYR A 36 -6.15 -1.88 -0.28
CA TYR A 36 -7.40 -1.82 0.50
C TYR A 36 -7.40 -0.53 1.32
N THR A 37 -8.47 0.27 1.23
CA THR A 37 -8.56 1.55 1.91
C THR A 37 -9.92 1.77 2.56
N HIS A 38 -10.01 2.72 3.50
CA HIS A 38 -11.20 2.99 4.29
C HIS A 38 -12.22 3.87 3.54
N LEU A 39 -13.52 3.71 3.86
CA LEU A 39 -14.63 4.47 3.29
C LEU A 39 -14.84 5.80 4.04
N ASP A 40 -13.82 6.65 4.02
CA ASP A 40 -13.88 8.03 4.51
C ASP A 40 -12.93 8.94 3.71
N ALA A 41 -12.91 10.23 4.04
CA ALA A 41 -12.08 11.20 3.33
C ALA A 41 -10.58 10.86 3.41
N ASP A 42 -10.10 10.37 4.54
CA ASP A 42 -8.69 10.01 4.75
C ASP A 42 -8.30 8.78 3.91
N GLY A 43 -9.11 7.71 3.96
CA GLY A 43 -8.92 6.49 3.20
C GLY A 43 -9.02 6.72 1.69
N LEU A 44 -10.03 7.47 1.22
CA LEU A 44 -10.17 7.78 -0.20
C LEU A 44 -9.00 8.63 -0.72
N SER A 45 -8.56 9.62 0.06
CA SER A 45 -7.41 10.45 -0.29
C SER A 45 -6.12 9.64 -0.32
N SER A 46 -5.89 8.80 0.70
CA SER A 46 -4.73 7.90 0.79
C SER A 46 -4.70 6.91 -0.38
N GLY A 47 -5.84 6.29 -0.70
CA GLY A 47 -5.98 5.39 -1.83
C GLY A 47 -5.68 6.08 -3.17
N ALA A 48 -6.16 7.32 -3.34
CA ALA A 48 -5.89 8.11 -4.54
C ALA A 48 -4.41 8.52 -4.66
N ILE A 49 -3.75 8.90 -3.56
CA ILE A 49 -2.32 9.23 -3.52
C ILE A 49 -1.51 8.00 -3.95
N LEU A 50 -1.75 6.84 -3.34
CA LEU A 50 -1.08 5.59 -3.68
C LEU A 50 -1.34 5.16 -5.12
N GLY A 51 -2.59 5.19 -5.57
CA GLY A 51 -2.96 4.85 -6.94
C GLY A 51 -2.28 5.76 -7.96
N LYS A 52 -2.19 7.08 -7.69
CA LYS A 52 -1.51 8.02 -8.58
C LYS A 52 0.00 7.80 -8.59
N ALA A 53 0.60 7.47 -7.46
CA ALA A 53 2.03 7.14 -7.37
C ALA A 53 2.36 5.88 -8.19
N LEU A 54 1.62 4.78 -7.98
CA LEU A 54 1.81 3.53 -8.73
C LEU A 54 1.55 3.71 -10.23
N PHE A 55 0.55 4.51 -10.60
CA PHE A 55 0.29 4.86 -11.99
C PHE A 55 1.49 5.56 -12.65
N ARG A 56 2.14 6.51 -11.94
CA ARG A 56 3.34 7.21 -12.45
C ARG A 56 4.51 6.25 -12.63
N GLU A 57 4.65 5.26 -11.75
CA GLU A 57 5.65 4.20 -11.83
C GLU A 57 5.30 3.06 -12.81
N LYS A 58 4.15 3.15 -13.51
CA LYS A 58 3.63 2.10 -14.41
C LYS A 58 3.46 0.73 -13.72
N ILE A 59 3.19 0.72 -12.42
CA ILE A 59 2.93 -0.50 -11.66
C ILE A 59 1.42 -0.79 -11.72
N PRO A 60 0.97 -1.97 -12.18
CA PRO A 60 -0.44 -2.33 -12.18
C PRO A 60 -0.98 -2.41 -10.75
N PHE A 61 -2.17 -1.85 -10.52
CA PHE A 61 -2.79 -1.88 -9.20
C PHE A 61 -4.32 -1.99 -9.25
N GLN A 62 -4.89 -2.48 -8.15
CA GLN A 62 -6.34 -2.50 -7.89
C GLN A 62 -6.60 -1.79 -6.56
N ILE A 63 -7.62 -0.95 -6.51
CA ILE A 63 -8.08 -0.31 -5.26
C ILE A 63 -9.41 -0.92 -4.86
N THR A 64 -9.58 -1.26 -3.59
CA THR A 64 -10.84 -1.70 -3.01
C THR A 64 -11.12 -0.90 -1.75
N VAL A 65 -12.26 -0.22 -1.74
CA VAL A 65 -12.70 0.56 -0.59
C VAL A 65 -13.55 -0.33 0.32
N LEU A 66 -13.17 -0.41 1.59
CA LEU A 66 -13.83 -1.18 2.62
C LEU A 66 -14.43 -0.22 3.67
N ARG A 67 -15.59 -0.57 4.21
CA ARG A 67 -16.14 0.16 5.37
C ARG A 67 -15.33 -0.08 6.63
N GLN A 68 -14.94 -1.34 6.87
CA GLN A 68 -14.13 -1.73 8.02
C GLN A 68 -13.39 -3.01 7.66
N LEU A 69 -12.17 -3.17 8.17
CA LEU A 69 -11.39 -4.39 7.97
C LEU A 69 -11.83 -5.44 8.99
N GLU A 70 -12.95 -6.10 8.69
CA GLU A 70 -13.50 -7.19 9.51
C GLU A 70 -12.84 -8.53 9.21
N LYS A 71 -13.02 -9.49 10.12
CA LYS A 71 -12.47 -10.84 9.98
C LYS A 71 -12.91 -11.50 8.67
N GLU A 72 -14.16 -11.31 8.27
CA GLU A 72 -14.71 -11.82 7.01
C GLU A 72 -13.97 -11.23 5.80
N GLU A 73 -13.64 -9.94 5.85
CA GLU A 73 -12.86 -9.28 4.80
C GLU A 73 -11.43 -9.83 4.76
N ILE A 74 -10.77 -10.02 5.90
CA ILE A 74 -9.43 -10.63 5.97
C ILE A 74 -9.44 -12.04 5.37
N ILE A 75 -10.46 -12.85 5.67
CA ILE A 75 -10.59 -14.21 5.11
C ILE A 75 -10.77 -14.14 3.58
N LYS A 76 -11.59 -13.21 3.07
CA LYS A 76 -11.77 -13.01 1.62
C LYS A 76 -10.48 -12.57 0.95
N ILE A 77 -9.74 -11.64 1.55
CA ILE A 77 -8.44 -11.17 1.05
C ILE A 77 -7.46 -12.35 0.98
N SER A 78 -7.34 -13.14 2.04
CA SER A 78 -6.46 -14.30 2.08
C SER A 78 -6.79 -15.35 1.00
N LYS A 79 -8.08 -15.62 0.76
CA LYS A 79 -8.52 -16.50 -0.33
C LYS A 79 -8.12 -15.96 -1.71
N LYS A 80 -8.37 -14.68 -1.97
CA LYS A 80 -7.98 -14.03 -3.23
C LYS A 80 -6.48 -14.07 -3.48
N VAL A 81 -5.66 -13.80 -2.47
CA VAL A 81 -4.19 -13.86 -2.61
C VAL A 81 -3.74 -15.27 -3.01
N LYS A 82 -4.33 -16.32 -2.42
CA LYS A 82 -4.03 -17.72 -2.77
C LYS A 82 -4.49 -18.10 -4.18
N GLU A 83 -5.66 -17.60 -4.60
CA GLU A 83 -6.23 -17.89 -5.92
C GLU A 83 -5.48 -17.17 -7.04
N PHE A 84 -5.13 -15.89 -6.83
CA PHE A 84 -4.65 -15.05 -7.91
C PHE A 84 -3.13 -14.93 -8.03
N ASN A 85 -2.33 -15.40 -7.05
CA ASN A 85 -0.85 -15.51 -7.04
C ASN A 85 -0.02 -14.30 -7.57
N ASN A 86 -0.67 -13.19 -7.92
CA ASN A 86 -0.14 -12.07 -8.70
C ASN A 86 -0.30 -10.72 -7.97
N PHE A 87 -0.82 -10.74 -6.74
CA PHE A 87 -0.92 -9.56 -5.89
C PHE A 87 0.08 -9.67 -4.73
N ILE A 88 0.88 -8.62 -4.53
CA ILE A 88 1.59 -8.38 -3.27
C ILE A 88 0.64 -7.67 -2.31
#